data_AF-A0A921NF85-F1
#
_entry.id   AF-A0A921NF85-F1
#
_cell.length_a   1.000
_cell.length_b   1.000
_cell.length_c   1.000
_cell.angle_alpha   90.00
_cell.angle_beta   90.00
_cell.angle_gamma   90.00
#
_symmetry.space_group_name_H-M   'P 1'
#
loop_
_entity.id
_entity.type
_entity.pdbx_description
1 polymer ?
#
loop_
_entity_poly.entity_id
_entity_poly.type
_entity_poly.pdbx_seq_one_letter_code
_entity_poly.pdbx_strand_id
1 'polypeptide(L)'
;MNVEAVDVEGVFRDFRDCLNTFDEWAKSFWSFSALDVEQVFKVGDEVALVAPINRSLFPSSTVATCQATGALTLVHMFQSTRFVPIGNTPVVVQRVDPHGGPLGEPLHKTIGPSGILEVTECDRNQQYRVSFYPNVSQDHVQALYASYQSVIAALETRLRKEWTDTFQAQWKNYTDARPLERRRLLEAAFASGLGKALYSLWDNIGELSALLADLKPNSEKLLHYLSQAELDELLTLGSDSIAQGLLVLSDEPLLFIYLSALVSWMRMLPPPEMAELWGEITGEVLINLLLIRVLGAMGVVVRLGARLLSHVKSGRARALLEMLAKHVSGPRLETHVETAKPLLLSSAATPVKAVPVVPLKAGDTLVSNPVPMVRGKTQRTTLVRQ
;
A
#
# COMPACT_ATOMS: atom_id res chain seq x y z
N MET A 1 -5.56 -32.37 16.86
CA MET A 1 -6.24 -33.05 15.74
C MET A 1 -5.19 -33.64 14.81
N ASN A 2 -5.35 -34.89 14.36
CA ASN A 2 -4.47 -35.52 13.38
C ASN A 2 -4.85 -34.97 11.99
N VAL A 3 -4.15 -33.95 11.49
CA VAL A 3 -4.44 -33.37 10.17
C VAL A 3 -3.79 -34.25 9.11
N GLU A 4 -4.59 -34.95 8.33
CA GLU A 4 -4.11 -35.91 7.31
C GLU A 4 -4.02 -35.29 5.92
N ALA A 5 -4.68 -34.16 5.68
CA ALA A 5 -4.64 -33.41 4.43
C ALA A 5 -4.89 -31.92 4.67
N VAL A 6 -4.38 -31.06 3.78
CA VAL A 6 -4.71 -29.63 3.69
C VAL A 6 -5.75 -29.39 2.61
N ASP A 7 -6.75 -28.56 2.92
CA ASP A 7 -7.68 -28.03 1.92
C ASP A 7 -7.01 -26.87 1.14
N VAL A 8 -6.11 -27.23 0.23
CA VAL A 8 -5.33 -26.24 -0.54
C VAL A 8 -6.21 -25.41 -1.47
N GLU A 9 -7.25 -26.00 -2.06
CA GLU A 9 -8.19 -25.26 -2.91
C GLU A 9 -9.05 -24.29 -2.10
N GLY A 10 -9.37 -24.62 -0.85
CA GLY A 10 -9.91 -23.68 0.12
C GLY A 10 -8.97 -22.50 0.36
N VAL A 11 -7.67 -22.75 0.57
CA VAL A 11 -6.67 -21.68 0.73
C VAL A 11 -6.60 -20.77 -0.49
N PHE A 12 -6.58 -21.33 -1.71
CA PHE A 12 -6.58 -20.52 -2.94
C PHE A 12 -7.86 -19.72 -3.14
N ARG A 13 -9.02 -20.27 -2.77
CA ARG A 13 -10.31 -19.57 -2.82
C ARG A 13 -10.33 -18.41 -1.84
N ASP A 14 -9.97 -18.66 -0.58
CA ASP A 14 -9.88 -17.63 0.46
C ASP A 14 -8.95 -16.49 0.05
N PHE A 15 -7.81 -16.82 -0.58
CA PHE A 15 -6.89 -15.81 -1.10
C PHE A 15 -7.47 -14.99 -2.25
N ARG A 16 -8.12 -15.65 -3.22
CA ARG A 16 -8.76 -14.98 -4.36
C ARG A 16 -9.81 -13.97 -3.89
N ASP A 17 -10.52 -14.34 -2.82
CA ASP A 17 -11.60 -13.58 -2.22
C ASP A 17 -11.13 -12.68 -1.07
N CYS A 18 -9.81 -12.48 -0.89
CA CYS A 18 -9.26 -11.85 0.32
C CYS A 18 -9.83 -10.46 0.58
N LEU A 19 -10.01 -9.64 -0.47
CA LEU A 19 -10.56 -8.29 -0.35
C LEU A 19 -11.98 -8.25 0.22
N ASN A 20 -12.74 -9.35 0.21
CA ASN A 20 -14.05 -9.40 0.85
C ASN A 20 -13.98 -9.26 2.39
N THR A 21 -12.83 -9.55 2.99
CA THR A 21 -12.60 -9.41 4.44
C THR A 21 -11.79 -8.17 4.81
N PHE A 22 -11.38 -7.37 3.82
CA PHE A 22 -10.59 -6.17 4.02
C PHE A 22 -11.29 -5.18 4.95
N ASP A 23 -12.60 -4.95 4.81
CA ASP A 23 -13.33 -3.98 5.63
C ASP A 23 -13.40 -4.35 7.11
N GLU A 24 -13.57 -5.64 7.42
CA GLU A 24 -13.59 -6.13 8.81
C GLU A 24 -12.20 -6.02 9.42
N TRP A 25 -11.18 -6.42 8.65
CA TRP A 25 -9.80 -6.27 9.03
C TRP A 25 -9.44 -4.80 9.26
N ALA A 26 -9.79 -3.92 8.31
CA ALA A 26 -9.56 -2.49 8.41
C ALA A 26 -10.22 -1.95 9.68
N LYS A 27 -11.50 -2.22 9.95
CA LYS A 27 -12.16 -1.79 11.20
C LYS A 27 -11.46 -2.26 12.47
N SER A 28 -10.89 -3.46 12.46
CA SER A 28 -10.18 -4.02 13.63
C SER A 28 -8.77 -3.45 13.84
N PHE A 29 -8.06 -3.11 12.76
CA PHE A 29 -6.69 -2.56 12.81
C PHE A 29 -6.68 -1.01 12.82
N TRP A 30 -7.71 -0.37 12.26
CA TRP A 30 -7.77 1.08 11.98
C TRP A 30 -8.50 1.91 13.04
N SER A 31 -8.60 1.41 14.28
CA SER A 31 -9.12 2.24 15.38
C SER A 31 -8.17 3.39 15.77
N PHE A 32 -6.91 3.35 15.32
CA PHE A 32 -5.91 4.40 15.47
C PHE A 32 -5.01 4.49 14.23
N SER A 33 -4.96 5.68 13.63
CA SER A 33 -4.05 6.14 12.57
C SER A 33 -4.24 5.58 11.16
N ALA A 34 -4.54 6.49 10.23
CA ALA A 34 -4.34 6.25 8.82
C ALA A 34 -2.85 6.23 8.49
N LEU A 35 -2.46 5.48 7.46
CA LEU A 35 -1.13 5.58 6.86
C LEU A 35 -1.02 6.97 6.23
N ASP A 36 -0.72 7.98 7.06
CA ASP A 36 -0.56 9.37 6.64
C ASP A 36 0.81 9.52 5.96
N VAL A 37 0.94 8.90 4.79
CA VAL A 37 1.90 9.34 3.78
C VAL A 37 1.29 10.59 3.15
N GLU A 38 1.36 11.70 3.89
CA GLU A 38 0.69 12.95 3.53
C GLU A 38 1.24 13.45 2.19
N GLN A 39 0.35 13.77 1.25
CA GLN A 39 0.73 14.41 -0.01
C GLN A 39 0.55 15.91 0.13
N VAL A 40 1.47 16.66 -0.45
CA VAL A 40 1.46 18.12 -0.38
C VAL A 40 1.42 18.68 -1.80
N PHE A 41 0.38 19.46 -2.04
CA PHE A 41 0.29 20.35 -3.19
C PHE A 41 0.69 21.75 -2.74
N LYS A 42 1.66 22.38 -3.41
CA LYS A 42 2.00 23.80 -3.19
C LYS A 42 1.68 24.61 -4.44
N VAL A 43 1.19 25.83 -4.23
CA VAL A 43 0.82 26.74 -5.32
C VAL A 43 1.35 28.15 -5.01
N GLY A 44 2.32 28.62 -5.78
CA GLY A 44 3.03 29.88 -5.55
C GLY A 44 3.83 29.91 -4.24
N ASP A 45 3.99 31.10 -3.67
CA ASP A 45 4.54 31.32 -2.31
C ASP A 45 3.52 31.04 -1.19
N GLU A 46 2.27 30.77 -1.57
CA GLU A 46 1.21 30.42 -0.62
C GLU A 46 1.37 28.93 -0.25
N VAL A 47 1.80 28.68 0.99
CA VAL A 47 1.85 27.34 1.59
C VAL A 47 0.43 26.92 1.96
N ALA A 48 -0.40 26.63 0.96
CA ALA A 48 -1.64 25.92 1.20
C ALA A 48 -1.29 24.44 1.36
N LEU A 49 -1.10 23.96 2.59
CA LEU A 49 -1.32 22.55 2.90
C LEU A 49 -2.75 22.26 2.43
N VAL A 50 -2.91 21.59 1.29
CA VAL A 50 -4.23 21.22 0.79
C VAL A 50 -4.73 20.05 1.64
N ALA A 51 -5.02 20.33 2.92
CA ALA A 51 -5.96 19.56 3.69
C ALA A 51 -7.35 19.95 3.16
N PRO A 52 -8.15 19.00 2.65
CA PRO A 52 -9.43 19.31 1.99
C PRO A 52 -10.32 20.10 2.95
N ILE A 53 -10.65 21.35 2.58
CA ILE A 53 -11.45 22.28 3.38
C ILE A 53 -12.89 21.77 3.56
N ASN A 54 -13.34 20.80 2.77
CA ASN A 54 -14.52 19.99 3.06
C ASN A 54 -14.39 18.62 2.41
N ARG A 55 -14.67 17.55 3.18
CA ARG A 55 -14.63 16.14 2.77
C ARG A 55 -15.75 15.75 1.78
N SER A 56 -16.03 16.56 0.76
CA SER A 56 -17.07 16.25 -0.21
C SER A 56 -16.78 16.71 -1.64
N LEU A 57 -16.81 15.70 -2.52
CA LEU A 57 -17.23 15.72 -3.93
C LEU A 57 -16.36 16.36 -5.00
N PHE A 58 -15.23 17.01 -4.67
CA PHE A 58 -14.37 17.58 -5.71
C PHE A 58 -12.92 17.10 -5.54
N PRO A 59 -12.17 16.91 -6.64
CA PRO A 59 -10.73 16.64 -6.59
C PRO A 59 -10.04 17.73 -5.77
N SER A 60 -8.87 17.44 -5.20
CA SER A 60 -8.11 18.43 -4.42
C SER A 60 -7.97 19.74 -5.21
N SER A 61 -8.77 20.74 -4.83
CA SER A 61 -8.82 22.03 -5.52
C SER A 61 -8.47 23.14 -4.54
N THR A 62 -7.49 23.95 -4.89
CA THR A 62 -7.08 25.12 -4.10
C THR A 62 -7.21 26.38 -4.95
N VAL A 63 -7.47 27.51 -4.30
CA VAL A 63 -7.48 28.81 -4.97
C VAL A 63 -6.19 29.53 -4.61
N ALA A 64 -5.49 30.04 -5.62
CA ALA A 64 -4.25 30.78 -5.45
C ALA A 64 -4.22 32.01 -6.35
N THR A 65 -3.41 33.00 -5.97
CA THR A 65 -3.25 34.23 -6.73
C THR A 65 -2.01 34.17 -7.61
N CYS A 66 -2.15 34.47 -8.90
CA CYS A 66 -1.01 34.59 -9.80
C CYS A 66 -0.17 35.82 -9.41
N GLN A 67 1.13 35.60 -9.20
CA GLN A 67 2.02 36.64 -8.67
C GLN A 67 2.20 37.81 -9.64
N ALA A 68 2.71 38.93 -9.12
CA ALA A 68 3.01 40.12 -9.93
C ALA A 68 4.07 39.86 -11.03
N THR A 69 4.88 38.81 -10.89
CA THR A 69 5.81 38.31 -11.90
C THR A 69 5.10 37.74 -13.14
N GLY A 70 3.82 37.36 -13.02
CA GLY A 70 3.05 36.71 -14.07
C GLY A 70 3.27 35.20 -14.16
N ALA A 71 3.68 34.57 -13.05
CA ALA A 71 3.87 33.14 -12.97
C ALA A 71 3.18 32.54 -11.73
N LEU A 72 2.71 31.30 -11.88
CA LEU A 72 2.12 30.50 -10.83
C LEU A 72 2.85 29.14 -10.77
N THR A 73 3.60 28.90 -9.69
CA THR A 73 4.35 27.65 -9.51
C THR A 73 3.50 26.61 -8.83
N LEU A 74 3.26 25.49 -9.49
CA LEU A 74 2.56 24.33 -8.95
C LEU A 74 3.58 23.27 -8.55
N VAL A 75 3.43 22.70 -7.37
CA VAL A 75 4.32 21.65 -6.88
C VAL A 75 3.49 20.51 -6.32
N HIS A 76 3.81 19.28 -6.72
CA HIS A 76 3.21 18.06 -6.22
C HIS A 76 4.31 17.14 -5.67
N MET A 77 4.24 16.83 -4.37
CA MET A 77 5.25 16.07 -3.67
C MET A 77 4.65 15.26 -2.51
N PHE A 78 5.37 14.24 -2.03
CA PHE A 78 5.10 13.66 -0.72
C PHE A 78 5.61 14.58 0.40
N GLN A 79 4.89 14.60 1.52
CA GLN A 79 5.34 15.24 2.75
C GLN A 79 6.44 14.40 3.37
N SER A 80 7.66 14.90 3.29
CA SER A 80 8.78 14.34 4.04
C SER A 80 9.81 15.43 4.34
N THR A 81 10.90 15.06 5.03
CA THR A 81 12.03 15.95 5.29
C THR A 81 12.73 16.40 4.00
N ARG A 82 12.52 15.70 2.88
CA ARG A 82 13.12 15.98 1.57
C ARG A 82 12.05 16.12 0.48
N PHE A 83 12.36 16.88 -0.55
CA PHE A 83 11.51 16.97 -1.72
C PHE A 83 11.47 15.62 -2.48
N VAL A 84 10.35 14.88 -2.38
CA VAL A 84 10.07 13.70 -3.21
C VAL A 84 8.96 14.06 -4.20
N PRO A 85 9.31 14.48 -5.44
CA PRO A 85 8.32 14.90 -6.41
C PRO A 85 7.41 13.78 -6.87
N ILE A 86 6.19 14.17 -7.24
CA ILE A 86 5.20 13.30 -7.85
C ILE A 86 4.87 13.87 -9.24
N GLY A 87 5.37 13.20 -10.27
CA GLY A 87 5.19 13.61 -11.66
C GLY A 87 3.93 13.08 -12.34
N ASN A 88 3.81 13.34 -13.65
CA ASN A 88 2.71 12.93 -14.53
C ASN A 88 1.32 13.29 -13.99
N THR A 89 1.22 14.42 -13.31
CA THR A 89 -0.01 14.84 -12.64
C THR A 89 -0.78 15.83 -13.52
N PRO A 90 -1.94 15.45 -14.08
CA PRO A 90 -2.79 16.38 -14.82
C PRO A 90 -3.39 17.42 -13.88
N VAL A 91 -3.38 18.68 -14.31
CA VAL A 91 -3.88 19.81 -13.54
C VAL A 91 -4.71 20.72 -14.44
N VAL A 92 -5.81 21.23 -13.91
CA VAL A 92 -6.61 22.30 -14.52
C VAL A 92 -6.46 23.56 -13.69
N VAL A 93 -6.10 24.65 -14.36
CA VAL A 93 -5.98 26.00 -13.78
C VAL A 93 -7.08 26.86 -14.38
N GLN A 94 -8.07 27.24 -13.58
CA GLN A 94 -9.25 27.99 -14.00
C GLN A 94 -9.28 29.34 -13.30
N ARG A 95 -9.32 30.44 -14.06
CA ARG A 95 -9.50 31.77 -13.44
C ARG A 95 -10.87 31.83 -12.76
N VAL A 96 -10.95 32.47 -11.60
CA VAL A 96 -12.20 32.61 -10.83
C VAL A 96 -12.53 34.05 -10.53
N ASP A 97 -13.83 34.34 -10.40
CA ASP A 97 -14.33 35.62 -9.90
C ASP A 97 -14.21 35.71 -8.35
N PRO A 98 -14.44 36.89 -7.73
CA PRO A 98 -14.39 37.05 -6.27
C PRO A 98 -15.42 36.19 -5.49
N HIS A 99 -16.41 35.62 -6.17
CA HIS A 99 -17.42 34.72 -5.61
C HIS A 99 -17.08 33.23 -5.87
N GLY A 100 -15.95 32.92 -6.54
CA GLY A 100 -15.49 31.58 -6.86
C GLY A 100 -16.11 30.96 -8.11
N GLY A 101 -16.82 31.73 -8.94
CA GLY A 101 -17.33 31.29 -10.25
C GLY A 101 -16.23 31.19 -11.31
N PRO A 102 -16.29 30.24 -12.26
CA PRO A 102 -15.28 30.12 -13.31
C PRO A 102 -15.36 31.28 -14.31
N LEU A 103 -14.21 31.84 -14.68
CA LEU A 103 -14.05 32.90 -15.68
C LEU A 103 -13.09 32.47 -16.79
N GLY A 104 -13.50 32.60 -18.05
CA GLY A 104 -12.67 32.28 -19.21
C GLY A 104 -12.38 30.79 -19.38
N GLU A 105 -11.55 30.46 -20.36
CA GLU A 105 -11.21 29.08 -20.70
C GLU A 105 -10.23 28.45 -19.68
N PRO A 106 -10.43 27.17 -19.28
CA PRO A 106 -9.52 26.47 -18.39
C PRO A 106 -8.19 26.15 -19.07
N LEU A 107 -7.09 26.33 -18.33
CA LEU A 107 -5.76 25.92 -18.74
C LEU A 107 -5.50 24.48 -18.30
N HIS A 108 -5.40 23.58 -19.27
CA HIS A 108 -5.02 22.19 -19.04
C HIS A 108 -3.51 22.05 -19.11
N LYS A 109 -2.89 21.58 -18.02
CA LYS A 109 -1.45 21.37 -17.92
C LYS A 109 -1.14 20.02 -17.29
N THR A 110 0.12 19.60 -17.37
CA THR A 110 0.60 18.39 -16.73
C THR A 110 1.91 18.70 -16.00
N ILE A 111 1.97 18.37 -14.72
CA ILE A 111 3.19 18.44 -13.93
C ILE A 111 4.09 17.30 -14.38
N GLY A 112 5.30 17.64 -14.86
CA GLY A 112 6.28 16.69 -15.33
C GLY A 112 6.98 15.92 -14.19
N PRO A 113 7.98 15.08 -14.51
CA PRO A 113 8.70 14.24 -13.53
C PRO A 113 9.35 15.01 -12.37
N SER A 114 9.65 16.30 -12.56
CA SER A 114 10.19 17.16 -11.51
C SER A 114 9.21 17.41 -10.35
N GLY A 115 7.92 17.06 -10.50
CA GLY A 115 6.87 17.42 -9.55
C GLY A 115 6.63 18.93 -9.46
N ILE A 116 7.22 19.73 -10.36
CA ILE A 116 7.12 21.20 -10.40
C ILE A 116 6.67 21.62 -11.79
N LEU A 117 5.72 22.55 -11.85
CA LEU A 117 5.25 23.18 -13.07
C LEU A 117 5.11 24.68 -12.85
N GLU A 118 5.75 25.49 -13.68
CA GLU A 118 5.54 26.92 -13.72
C GLU A 118 4.51 27.26 -14.80
N VAL A 119 3.39 27.86 -14.40
CA VAL A 119 2.34 28.33 -15.31
C VAL A 119 2.56 29.81 -15.54
N THR A 120 3.01 30.18 -16.75
CA THR A 120 3.27 31.57 -17.15
C THR A 120 2.06 32.22 -17.84
N GLU A 121 1.08 31.42 -18.22
CA GLU A 121 -0.17 31.87 -18.84
C GLU A 121 -1.22 32.25 -17.78
N CYS A 122 -0.83 33.08 -16.81
CA CYS A 122 -1.75 33.63 -15.81
C CYS A 122 -1.67 35.16 -15.72
N ASP A 123 -2.82 35.78 -15.53
CA ASP A 123 -2.96 37.23 -15.40
C ASP A 123 -2.51 37.67 -14.01
N ARG A 124 -1.65 38.70 -13.95
CA ARG A 124 -1.09 39.23 -12.71
C ARG A 124 -2.19 39.62 -11.72
N ASN A 125 -2.01 39.23 -10.46
CA ASN A 125 -2.92 39.51 -9.34
C ASN A 125 -4.35 39.01 -9.54
N GLN A 126 -4.57 38.03 -10.42
CA GLN A 126 -5.86 37.35 -10.58
C GLN A 126 -5.88 36.04 -9.80
N GLN A 127 -7.08 35.64 -9.37
CA GLN A 127 -7.29 34.39 -8.65
C GLN A 127 -7.57 33.23 -9.62
N TYR A 128 -6.96 32.09 -9.33
CA TYR A 128 -7.11 30.86 -10.09
C TYR A 128 -7.43 29.69 -9.16
N ARG A 129 -8.44 28.90 -9.50
CA ARG A 129 -8.69 27.58 -8.94
C ARG A 129 -7.80 26.57 -9.66
N VAL A 130 -6.91 25.93 -8.92
CA VAL A 130 -6.06 24.83 -9.37
C VAL A 130 -6.70 23.53 -8.90
N SER A 131 -6.96 22.61 -9.82
CA SER A 131 -7.53 21.28 -9.53
C SER A 131 -6.56 20.20 -10.01
N PHE A 132 -6.05 19.39 -9.09
CA PHE A 132 -5.16 18.28 -9.40
C PHE A 132 -6.00 17.03 -9.70
N TYR A 133 -5.61 16.24 -10.71
CA TYR A 133 -6.41 15.11 -11.21
C TYR A 133 -7.89 15.47 -11.45
N PRO A 134 -8.18 16.48 -12.30
CA PRO A 134 -9.53 16.99 -12.49
C PRO A 134 -10.51 15.98 -13.11
N ASN A 135 -10.00 14.90 -13.72
CA ASN A 135 -10.76 13.92 -14.50
C ASN A 135 -10.84 12.55 -13.82
N VAL A 136 -10.82 12.47 -12.49
CA VAL A 136 -11.10 11.19 -11.80
C VAL A 136 -12.53 10.77 -12.12
N SER A 137 -12.68 9.55 -12.65
CA SER A 137 -13.95 8.99 -13.09
C SER A 137 -14.18 7.61 -12.49
N GLN A 138 -15.40 7.09 -12.64
CA GLN A 138 -15.72 5.72 -12.27
C GLN A 138 -14.83 4.69 -13.00
N ASP A 139 -14.40 4.99 -14.23
CA ASP A 139 -13.49 4.12 -15.00
C ASP A 139 -12.13 3.98 -14.32
N HIS A 140 -11.62 5.04 -13.68
CA HIS A 140 -10.38 4.99 -12.91
C HIS A 140 -10.53 4.08 -11.69
N VAL A 141 -11.68 4.14 -11.01
CA VAL A 141 -12.01 3.24 -9.89
C VAL A 141 -12.06 1.80 -10.37
N GLN A 142 -12.76 1.53 -11.47
CA GLN A 142 -12.83 0.20 -12.05
C GLN A 142 -11.45 -0.31 -12.48
N ALA A 143 -10.61 0.55 -13.07
CA ALA A 143 -9.25 0.21 -13.45
C ALA A 143 -8.38 -0.18 -12.24
N LEU A 144 -8.48 0.55 -11.13
CA LEU A 144 -7.81 0.21 -9.88
C LEU A 144 -8.26 -1.15 -9.31
N TYR A 145 -9.56 -1.42 -9.29
CA TYR A 145 -10.03 -2.75 -8.86
C TYR A 145 -9.56 -3.86 -9.79
N ALA A 146 -9.56 -3.62 -11.11
CA ALA A 146 -9.03 -4.57 -12.08
C ALA A 146 -7.52 -4.81 -11.89
N SER A 147 -6.75 -3.78 -11.50
CA SER A 147 -5.33 -3.93 -11.21
C SER A 147 -5.09 -4.75 -9.94
N TYR A 148 -5.89 -4.57 -8.88
CA TYR A 148 -5.85 -5.46 -7.71
C TYR A 148 -6.14 -6.91 -8.07
N GLN A 149 -7.17 -7.16 -8.88
CA GLN A 149 -7.51 -8.52 -9.33
C GLN A 149 -6.38 -9.15 -10.15
N SER A 150 -5.69 -8.35 -10.98
CA SER A 150 -4.53 -8.80 -11.73
C SER A 150 -3.36 -9.19 -10.81
N VAL A 151 -3.11 -8.41 -9.74
CA VAL A 151 -2.11 -8.74 -8.72
C VAL A 151 -2.47 -10.01 -7.96
N ILE A 152 -3.73 -10.15 -7.54
CA ILE A 152 -4.25 -11.35 -6.87
C ILE A 152 -4.07 -12.58 -7.76
N ALA A 153 -4.48 -12.53 -9.03
CA ALA A 153 -4.34 -13.64 -9.97
C ALA A 153 -2.87 -14.05 -10.18
N ALA A 154 -1.95 -13.08 -10.29
CA ALA A 154 -0.53 -13.34 -10.42
C ALA A 154 0.06 -14.00 -9.16
N LEU A 155 -0.34 -13.55 -7.97
CA LEU A 155 0.07 -14.15 -6.70
C LEU A 155 -0.53 -15.55 -6.51
N GLU A 156 -1.79 -15.77 -6.87
CA GLU A 156 -2.44 -17.09 -6.79
C GLU A 156 -1.70 -18.09 -7.70
N THR A 157 -1.35 -17.68 -8.92
CA THR A 157 -0.56 -18.50 -9.84
C THR A 157 0.76 -18.94 -9.20
N ARG A 158 1.43 -18.04 -8.47
CA ARG A 158 2.65 -18.37 -7.74
C ARG A 158 2.38 -19.30 -6.55
N LEU A 159 1.32 -19.07 -5.78
CA LEU A 159 0.94 -19.95 -4.67
C LEU A 159 0.67 -21.38 -5.16
N ARG A 160 -0.05 -21.52 -6.28
CA ARG A 160 -0.30 -22.81 -6.94
C ARG A 160 0.98 -23.49 -7.41
N LYS A 161 1.92 -22.70 -7.93
CA LYS A 161 3.24 -23.20 -8.32
C LYS A 161 4.04 -23.69 -7.11
N GLU A 162 4.12 -22.92 -6.03
CA GLU A 162 4.79 -23.34 -4.78
C GLU A 162 4.18 -24.63 -4.21
N TRP A 163 2.86 -24.75 -4.27
CA TRP A 163 2.16 -25.96 -3.87
C TRP A 163 2.63 -27.18 -4.67
N THR A 164 2.61 -27.06 -5.99
CA THR A 164 2.92 -28.16 -6.91
C THR A 164 4.41 -28.54 -6.87
N ASP A 165 5.29 -27.54 -6.83
CA ASP A 165 6.73 -27.74 -6.94
C ASP A 165 7.36 -28.17 -5.61
N THR A 166 6.80 -27.74 -4.47
CA THR A 166 7.45 -27.89 -3.16
C THR A 166 6.55 -28.56 -2.13
N PHE A 167 5.37 -28.01 -1.86
CA PHE A 167 4.59 -28.37 -0.67
C PHE A 167 3.93 -29.74 -0.77
N GLN A 168 3.52 -30.19 -1.96
CA GLN A 168 2.99 -31.54 -2.15
C GLN A 168 3.99 -32.62 -1.68
N ALA A 169 5.27 -32.45 -1.99
CA ALA A 169 6.32 -33.39 -1.56
C ALA A 169 6.53 -33.35 -0.04
N GLN A 170 6.51 -32.15 0.57
CA GLN A 170 6.62 -31.99 2.03
C GLN A 170 5.44 -32.65 2.76
N TRP A 171 4.22 -32.46 2.25
CA TRP A 171 3.02 -33.11 2.78
C TRP A 171 3.11 -34.63 2.71
N LYS A 172 3.58 -35.18 1.59
CA LYS A 172 3.78 -36.63 1.45
C LYS A 172 4.76 -37.17 2.51
N ASN A 173 5.88 -36.50 2.71
CA ASN A 173 6.85 -36.87 3.74
C ASN A 173 6.26 -36.82 5.16
N TYR A 174 5.41 -35.83 5.44
CA TYR A 174 4.71 -35.70 6.73
C TYR A 174 3.65 -36.80 6.95
N THR A 175 2.88 -37.14 5.92
CA THR A 175 1.85 -38.17 6.01
C THR A 175 2.45 -39.57 6.12
N ASP A 176 3.61 -39.81 5.51
CA ASP A 176 4.31 -41.10 5.57
C ASP A 176 5.01 -41.34 6.94
N ALA A 177 5.15 -40.29 7.78
CA ALA A 177 5.74 -40.40 9.12
C ALA A 177 4.84 -41.17 10.11
N ARG A 178 5.45 -41.85 11.09
CA ARG A 178 4.72 -42.70 12.06
C ARG A 178 3.79 -41.85 12.95
N PRO A 179 2.61 -42.36 13.37
CA PRO A 179 1.62 -41.59 14.14
C PRO A 179 2.14 -40.96 15.45
N LEU A 180 3.08 -41.63 16.14
CA LEU A 180 3.71 -41.12 17.37
C LEU A 180 4.71 -39.99 17.09
N GLU A 181 5.46 -40.08 16.00
CA GLU A 181 6.36 -39.01 15.55
C GLU A 181 5.54 -37.78 15.13
N ARG A 182 4.42 -38.00 14.44
CA ARG A 182 3.48 -36.94 14.06
C ARG A 182 2.89 -36.18 15.26
N ARG A 183 2.49 -36.88 16.33
CA ARG A 183 1.98 -36.24 17.56
C ARG A 183 3.05 -35.41 18.27
N ARG A 184 4.28 -35.90 18.39
CA ARG A 184 5.40 -35.14 18.98
C ARG A 184 5.72 -33.87 18.18
N LEU A 185 5.66 -33.95 16.86
CA LEU A 185 5.84 -32.82 15.96
C LEU A 185 4.74 -31.75 16.09
N LEU A 186 3.51 -32.16 16.45
CA LEU A 186 2.38 -31.25 16.71
C LEU A 186 2.45 -30.61 18.11
N GLU A 187 2.96 -31.32 19.12
CA GLU A 187 3.04 -30.82 20.51
C GLU A 187 4.15 -29.77 20.70
N ALA A 188 5.23 -29.82 19.92
CA ALA A 188 6.33 -28.84 19.97
C ALA A 188 5.96 -27.47 19.36
N ALA A 189 4.74 -27.33 18.84
CA ALA A 189 4.38 -26.38 17.81
C ALA A 189 3.24 -25.47 18.26
N PHE A 190 3.37 -24.78 19.41
CA PHE A 190 2.38 -23.78 19.83
C PHE A 190 2.97 -22.62 20.64
N ALA A 191 3.05 -21.45 20.00
CA ALA A 191 2.96 -20.13 20.62
C ALA A 191 2.52 -19.11 19.56
N SER A 192 1.43 -18.37 19.79
CA SER A 192 0.91 -17.41 18.80
C SER A 192 1.64 -16.05 18.90
N GLY A 193 2.74 -15.90 18.17
CA GLY A 193 3.44 -14.63 17.95
C GLY A 193 2.96 -13.85 16.73
N LEU A 194 2.36 -14.53 15.74
CA LEU A 194 2.02 -13.97 14.43
C LEU A 194 1.05 -12.78 14.53
N GLY A 195 -0.03 -12.88 15.30
CA GLY A 195 -0.99 -11.77 15.42
C GLY A 195 -0.36 -10.48 15.96
N LYS A 196 0.56 -10.59 16.93
CA LYS A 196 1.32 -9.44 17.45
C LYS A 196 2.33 -8.93 16.44
N ALA A 197 2.99 -9.82 15.70
CA ALA A 197 3.94 -9.45 14.65
C ALA A 197 3.23 -8.70 13.51
N LEU A 198 2.04 -9.15 13.11
CA LEU A 198 1.21 -8.47 12.11
C LEU A 198 0.74 -7.10 12.58
N TYR A 199 0.33 -6.98 13.84
CA TYR A 199 -0.01 -5.68 14.43
C TYR A 199 1.20 -4.74 14.43
N SER A 200 2.36 -5.23 14.87
CA SER A 200 3.61 -4.47 14.87
C SER A 200 4.05 -4.07 13.46
N LEU A 201 3.89 -4.92 12.45
CA LEU A 201 4.16 -4.56 11.07
C LEU A 201 3.31 -3.35 10.67
N TRP A 202 2.00 -3.42 10.92
CA TRP A 202 1.07 -2.38 10.49
C TRP A 202 1.32 -1.04 11.17
N ASP A 203 1.55 -1.06 12.49
CA ASP A 203 1.87 0.14 13.29
C ASP A 203 3.15 0.84 12.81
N ASN A 204 4.12 0.07 12.29
CA ASN A 204 5.42 0.56 11.86
C ASN A 204 5.48 1.00 10.38
N ILE A 205 4.38 0.91 9.60
CA ILE A 205 4.41 1.31 8.18
C ILE A 205 4.70 2.81 8.02
N GLY A 206 4.18 3.65 8.92
CA GLY A 206 4.47 5.09 8.90
C GLY A 206 5.95 5.41 9.18
N GLU A 207 6.59 4.65 10.05
CA GLU A 207 8.04 4.77 10.25
C GLU A 207 8.80 4.30 9.00
N LEU A 208 8.35 3.20 8.38
CA LEU A 208 8.96 2.67 7.17
C LEU A 208 8.88 3.65 5.99
N SER A 209 7.74 4.32 5.82
CA SER A 209 7.58 5.34 4.78
C SER A 209 8.50 6.53 5.04
N ALA A 210 8.64 6.98 6.30
CA ALA A 210 9.57 8.04 6.68
C ALA A 210 11.05 7.65 6.43
N LEU A 211 11.42 6.38 6.67
CA LEU A 211 12.76 5.87 6.36
C LEU A 211 13.06 5.95 4.86
N LEU A 212 12.13 5.52 4.01
CA LEU A 212 12.30 5.49 2.56
C LEU A 212 12.21 6.86 1.90
N ALA A 213 11.47 7.79 2.50
CA ALA A 213 11.35 9.15 2.00
C ALA A 213 12.66 9.95 2.16
N ASP A 214 13.53 9.59 3.10
CA ASP A 214 14.83 10.22 3.30
C ASP A 214 15.95 9.20 3.59
N LEU A 215 16.46 8.59 2.53
CA LEU A 215 17.39 7.45 2.61
C LEU A 215 18.73 7.78 3.29
N LYS A 216 19.32 8.95 3.00
CA LYS A 216 20.66 9.30 3.49
C LYS A 216 20.77 9.35 5.02
N PRO A 217 19.96 10.14 5.76
CA PRO A 217 20.02 10.18 7.22
C PRO A 217 19.56 8.87 7.86
N ASN A 218 18.78 8.06 7.14
CA ASN A 218 18.27 6.78 7.62
C ASN A 218 19.14 5.57 7.22
N SER A 219 20.29 5.79 6.60
CA SER A 219 21.18 4.72 6.10
C SER A 219 21.54 3.69 7.17
N GLU A 220 21.88 4.14 8.38
CA GLU A 220 22.22 3.24 9.50
C GLU A 220 21.04 2.35 9.90
N LYS A 221 19.83 2.91 9.96
CA LYS A 221 18.60 2.16 10.24
C LYS A 221 18.27 1.19 9.09
N LEU A 222 18.47 1.59 7.84
CA LEU A 222 18.24 0.74 6.67
C LEU A 222 19.21 -0.43 6.62
N LEU A 223 20.46 -0.27 7.09
CA LEU A 223 21.44 -1.37 7.20
C LEU A 223 21.05 -2.45 8.22
N HIS A 224 20.06 -2.22 9.08
CA HIS A 224 19.48 -3.31 9.89
C HIS A 224 18.71 -4.32 9.01
N TYR A 225 18.17 -3.85 7.89
CA TYR A 225 17.33 -4.63 6.99
C TYR A 225 18.04 -5.00 5.68
N LEU A 226 18.94 -4.14 5.22
CA LEU A 226 19.60 -4.23 3.93
C LEU A 226 21.10 -4.50 4.10
N SER A 227 21.70 -5.16 3.11
CA SER A 227 23.14 -5.18 2.94
C SER A 227 23.66 -3.83 2.47
N GLN A 228 24.97 -3.59 2.63
CA GLN A 228 25.62 -2.38 2.13
C GLN A 228 25.38 -2.20 0.62
N ALA A 229 25.49 -3.27 -0.16
CA ALA A 229 25.30 -3.22 -1.60
C ALA A 229 23.87 -2.84 -2.01
N GLU A 230 22.86 -3.40 -1.32
CA GLU A 230 21.45 -3.06 -1.55
C GLU A 230 21.15 -1.61 -1.15
N LEU A 231 21.75 -1.12 -0.06
CA LEU A 231 21.61 0.28 0.34
C LEU A 231 22.30 1.23 -0.65
N ASP A 232 23.50 0.89 -1.13
CA ASP A 232 24.23 1.70 -2.10
C ASP A 232 23.41 1.82 -3.40
N GLU A 233 22.81 0.71 -3.88
CA GLU A 233 21.88 0.72 -5.02
C GLU A 233 20.66 1.60 -4.73
N LEU A 234 20.02 1.45 -3.56
CA LEU A 234 18.88 2.24 -3.13
C LEU A 234 19.19 3.75 -3.10
N LEU A 235 20.39 4.14 -2.68
CA LEU A 235 20.85 5.53 -2.64
C LEU A 235 21.09 6.13 -4.04
N THR A 236 21.24 5.30 -5.08
CA THR A 236 21.37 5.77 -6.48
C THR A 236 20.02 6.03 -7.16
N LEU A 237 18.91 5.65 -6.55
CA LEU A 237 17.59 5.78 -7.15
C LEU A 237 17.18 7.24 -7.37
N GLY A 238 16.49 7.46 -8.49
CA GLY A 238 15.82 8.71 -8.78
C GLY A 238 14.57 8.92 -7.91
N SER A 239 14.08 10.15 -7.87
CA SER A 239 12.85 10.51 -7.15
C SER A 239 11.63 9.73 -7.60
N ASP A 240 11.53 9.40 -8.89
CA ASP A 240 10.38 8.68 -9.45
C ASP A 240 10.28 7.26 -8.89
N SER A 241 11.42 6.55 -8.79
CA SER A 241 11.48 5.25 -8.12
C SER A 241 11.11 5.36 -6.65
N ILE A 242 11.59 6.39 -5.96
CA ILE A 242 11.22 6.62 -4.55
C ILE A 242 9.72 6.84 -4.39
N ALA A 243 9.13 7.67 -5.25
CA ALA A 243 7.69 7.91 -5.29
C ALA A 243 6.89 6.62 -5.54
N GLN A 244 7.35 5.72 -6.41
CA GLN A 244 6.70 4.41 -6.62
C GLN A 244 6.69 3.57 -5.34
N GLY A 245 7.80 3.51 -4.61
CA GLY A 245 7.86 2.79 -3.34
C GLY A 245 6.90 3.36 -2.29
N LEU A 246 6.84 4.69 -2.17
CA LEU A 246 5.91 5.36 -1.26
C LEU A 246 4.45 5.13 -1.67
N LEU A 247 4.13 5.15 -2.96
CA LEU A 247 2.78 4.83 -3.47
C LEU A 247 2.35 3.41 -3.10
N VAL A 248 3.26 2.43 -3.16
CA VAL A 248 2.97 1.06 -2.72
C VAL A 248 2.70 1.00 -1.22
N LEU A 249 3.43 1.76 -0.41
CA LEU A 249 3.20 1.85 1.04
C LEU A 249 1.91 2.58 1.40
N SER A 250 1.44 3.49 0.56
CA SER A 250 0.16 4.20 0.75
C SER A 250 -1.06 3.39 0.30
N ASP A 251 -0.88 2.31 -0.46
CA ASP A 251 -1.96 1.51 -1.01
C ASP A 251 -2.34 0.36 -0.06
N GLU A 252 -3.20 0.66 0.92
CA GLU A 252 -3.61 -0.29 1.96
C GLU A 252 -4.23 -1.59 1.42
N PRO A 253 -5.18 -1.56 0.44
CA PRO A 253 -5.70 -2.79 -0.14
C PRO A 253 -4.59 -3.63 -0.79
N LEU A 254 -3.62 -3.00 -1.45
CA LEU A 254 -2.47 -3.70 -2.01
C LEU A 254 -1.62 -4.37 -0.93
N LEU A 255 -1.33 -3.67 0.17
CA LEU A 255 -0.59 -4.24 1.30
C LEU A 255 -1.35 -5.41 1.93
N PHE A 256 -2.67 -5.30 2.04
CA PHE A 256 -3.53 -6.36 2.54
C PHE A 256 -3.55 -7.59 1.62
N ILE A 257 -3.52 -7.40 0.29
CA ILE A 257 -3.38 -8.49 -0.68
C ILE A 257 -2.05 -9.24 -0.44
N TYR A 258 -0.94 -8.54 -0.24
CA TYR A 258 0.35 -9.19 0.05
C TYR A 258 0.35 -9.93 1.38
N LEU A 259 -0.26 -9.34 2.40
CA LEU A 259 -0.42 -10.00 3.68
C LEU A 259 -1.28 -11.26 3.56
N SER A 260 -2.36 -11.19 2.79
CA SER A 260 -3.24 -12.34 2.52
C SER A 260 -2.49 -13.44 1.75
N ALA A 261 -1.64 -13.07 0.80
CA ALA A 261 -0.80 -14.02 0.07
C ALA A 261 0.22 -14.69 1.00
N LEU A 262 0.86 -13.91 1.87
CA LEU A 262 1.80 -14.38 2.90
C LEU A 262 1.15 -15.40 3.84
N VAL A 263 -0.03 -15.07 4.38
CA VAL A 263 -0.81 -15.97 5.24
C VAL A 263 -1.23 -17.23 4.49
N SER A 264 -1.66 -17.08 3.24
CA SER A 264 -2.05 -18.21 2.39
C SER A 264 -0.87 -19.13 2.10
N TRP A 265 0.31 -18.58 1.82
CA TRP A 265 1.54 -19.34 1.65
C TRP A 265 1.85 -20.19 2.90
N MET A 266 1.75 -19.60 4.08
CA MET A 266 1.98 -20.31 5.34
C MET A 266 0.93 -21.40 5.62
N ARG A 267 -0.34 -21.15 5.28
CA ARG A 267 -1.44 -22.12 5.45
C ARG A 267 -1.28 -23.39 4.60
N MET A 268 -0.46 -23.34 3.55
CA MET A 268 -0.18 -24.51 2.73
C MET A 268 0.93 -25.43 3.29
N LEU A 269 1.64 -25.01 4.34
CA LEU A 269 2.70 -25.81 4.95
C LEU A 269 2.14 -26.96 5.82
N PRO A 270 2.87 -28.09 5.95
CA PRO A 270 2.56 -29.10 6.95
C PRO A 270 2.54 -28.51 8.38
N PRO A 271 1.70 -29.02 9.29
CA PRO A 271 1.53 -28.45 10.64
C PRO A 271 2.82 -28.15 11.42
N PRO A 272 3.84 -29.03 11.46
CA PRO A 272 5.07 -28.72 12.19
C PRO A 272 5.92 -27.65 11.51
N GLU A 273 5.91 -27.57 10.17
CA GLU A 273 6.64 -26.54 9.40
C GLU A 273 6.00 -25.18 9.60
N MET A 274 4.67 -25.15 9.51
CA MET A 274 3.87 -23.97 9.78
C MET A 274 4.17 -23.44 11.18
N ALA A 275 4.06 -24.27 12.22
CA ALA A 275 4.23 -23.78 13.59
C ALA A 275 5.66 -23.32 13.91
N GLU A 276 6.68 -24.00 13.36
CA GLU A 276 8.07 -23.60 13.51
C GLU A 276 8.35 -22.27 12.83
N LEU A 277 7.85 -22.08 11.61
CA LEU A 277 7.91 -20.79 10.91
C LEU A 277 7.19 -19.69 11.70
N TRP A 278 5.99 -19.98 12.21
CA TRP A 278 5.20 -19.02 12.98
C TRP A 278 5.90 -18.56 14.26
N GLY A 279 6.67 -19.44 14.89
CA GLY A 279 7.47 -19.09 16.07
C GLY A 279 8.61 -18.12 15.77
N GLU A 280 9.08 -18.08 14.52
CA GLU A 280 10.23 -17.28 14.08
C GLU A 280 9.82 -16.03 13.29
N ILE A 281 8.54 -15.87 12.95
CA ILE A 281 8.01 -14.64 12.34
C ILE A 281 7.88 -13.55 13.41
N THR A 282 8.78 -12.58 13.34
CA THR A 282 8.78 -11.35 14.15
C THR A 282 8.31 -10.14 13.33
N GLY A 283 8.05 -9.02 13.99
CA GLY A 283 7.75 -7.76 13.30
C GLY A 283 8.88 -7.35 12.34
N GLU A 284 10.14 -7.53 12.72
CA GLU A 284 11.30 -7.22 11.87
C GLU A 284 11.37 -8.08 10.61
N VAL A 285 11.07 -9.39 10.73
CA VAL A 285 11.00 -10.30 9.57
C VAL A 285 9.91 -9.83 8.61
N LEU A 286 8.74 -9.47 9.12
CA LEU A 286 7.65 -8.95 8.31
C LEU A 286 7.99 -7.61 7.64
N ILE A 287 8.66 -6.70 8.35
CA ILE A 287 9.13 -5.43 7.80
C ILE A 287 10.12 -5.69 6.66
N ASN A 288 11.04 -6.66 6.82
CA ASN A 288 11.98 -7.00 5.77
C ASN A 288 11.30 -7.63 4.54
N LEU A 289 10.31 -8.50 4.74
CA LEU A 289 9.48 -9.03 3.65
C LEU A 289 8.71 -7.92 2.92
N LEU A 290 8.15 -6.95 3.66
CA LEU A 290 7.52 -5.77 3.07
C LEU A 290 8.53 -4.91 2.29
N LEU A 291 9.74 -4.71 2.82
CA LEU A 291 10.83 -4.00 2.13
C LEU A 291 11.23 -4.68 0.83
N ILE A 292 11.35 -6.02 0.80
CA ILE A 292 11.59 -6.75 -0.44
C ILE A 292 10.55 -6.38 -1.51
N ARG A 293 9.29 -6.21 -1.09
CA ARG A 293 8.22 -5.85 -2.01
C ARG A 293 8.29 -4.41 -2.48
N VAL A 294 8.45 -3.48 -1.54
CA VAL A 294 8.48 -2.04 -1.80
C VAL A 294 9.71 -1.67 -2.62
N LEU A 295 10.89 -2.12 -2.21
CA LEU A 295 12.14 -1.86 -2.93
C LEU A 295 12.16 -2.53 -4.31
N GLY A 296 11.54 -3.71 -4.44
CA GLY A 296 11.30 -4.34 -5.74
C GLY A 296 10.42 -3.51 -6.68
N ALA A 297 9.44 -2.77 -6.14
CA ALA A 297 8.65 -1.81 -6.92
C ALA A 297 9.48 -0.60 -7.38
N MET A 298 10.51 -0.24 -6.61
CA MET A 298 11.45 0.85 -6.92
C MET A 298 12.56 0.40 -7.88
N GLY A 299 12.63 -0.89 -8.21
CA GLY A 299 13.64 -1.48 -9.11
C GLY A 299 14.84 -2.12 -8.42
N VAL A 300 14.87 -2.17 -7.08
CA VAL A 300 15.99 -2.74 -6.31
C VAL A 300 15.66 -4.16 -5.88
N VAL A 301 16.59 -5.09 -6.12
CA VAL A 301 16.42 -6.49 -5.72
C VAL A 301 17.00 -6.69 -4.33
N VAL A 302 16.11 -6.89 -3.35
CA VAL A 302 16.49 -7.12 -1.96
C VAL A 302 16.27 -8.57 -1.55
N ARG A 303 17.18 -9.08 -0.73
CA ARG A 303 17.11 -10.39 -0.10
C ARG A 303 16.76 -10.26 1.37
N LEU A 304 16.32 -11.37 1.95
CA LEU A 304 16.09 -11.42 3.38
C LEU A 304 17.42 -11.18 4.12
N GLY A 305 17.45 -10.17 5.01
CA GLY A 305 18.68 -9.72 5.65
C GLY A 305 19.39 -10.85 6.42
N ALA A 306 20.68 -11.07 6.13
CA ALA A 306 21.47 -12.14 6.76
C ALA A 306 21.51 -12.04 8.28
N ARG A 307 21.46 -10.82 8.82
CA ARG A 307 21.39 -10.56 10.27
C ARG A 307 20.07 -11.05 10.87
N LEU A 308 18.93 -10.81 10.21
CA LEU A 308 17.63 -11.30 10.64
C LEU A 308 17.58 -12.84 10.63
N LEU A 309 18.09 -13.46 9.55
CA LEU A 309 18.19 -14.91 9.44
C LEU A 309 19.13 -15.54 10.49
N SER A 310 20.16 -14.81 10.94
CA SER A 310 21.07 -15.30 11.99
C SER A 310 20.40 -15.43 13.36
N HIS A 311 19.35 -14.65 13.63
CA HIS A 311 18.59 -14.70 14.88
C HIS A 311 17.59 -15.87 14.94
N VAL A 312 17.14 -16.35 13.78
CA VAL A 312 16.28 -17.53 13.65
C VAL A 312 17.11 -18.75 14.04
N LYS A 313 16.70 -19.54 15.04
CA LYS A 313 17.54 -20.65 15.53
C LYS A 313 17.40 -21.90 14.67
N SER A 314 16.21 -22.14 14.13
CA SER A 314 15.95 -23.30 13.30
C SER A 314 16.50 -23.15 11.88
N GLY A 315 17.31 -24.13 11.44
CA GLY A 315 17.74 -24.21 10.04
C GLY A 315 16.57 -24.43 9.07
N ARG A 316 15.51 -25.13 9.49
CA ARG A 316 14.32 -25.33 8.66
C ARG A 316 13.50 -24.05 8.54
N ALA A 317 13.30 -23.32 9.64
CA ALA A 317 12.62 -22.03 9.61
C ALA A 317 13.36 -21.01 8.73
N ARG A 318 14.70 -20.97 8.79
CA ARG A 318 15.51 -20.13 7.88
C ARG A 318 15.24 -20.46 6.41
N ALA A 319 15.27 -21.75 6.05
CA ALA A 319 14.99 -22.17 4.68
C ALA A 319 13.56 -21.81 4.23
N LEU A 320 12.56 -21.97 5.13
CA LEU A 320 11.18 -21.56 4.88
C LEU A 320 11.07 -20.04 4.67
N LEU A 321 11.75 -19.24 5.49
CA LEU A 321 11.78 -17.77 5.36
C LEU A 321 12.46 -17.33 4.05
N GLU A 322 13.51 -18.01 3.61
CA GLU A 322 14.14 -17.74 2.32
C GLU A 322 13.22 -18.08 1.12
N MET A 323 12.50 -19.20 1.19
CA MET A 323 11.49 -19.55 0.17
C MET A 323 10.36 -18.52 0.15
N LEU A 324 9.91 -18.10 1.33
CA LEU A 324 8.88 -17.09 1.47
C LEU A 324 9.33 -15.72 0.93
N ALA A 325 10.56 -15.30 1.19
CA ALA A 325 11.14 -14.08 0.64
C ALA A 325 11.13 -14.10 -0.90
N LYS A 326 11.51 -15.22 -1.52
CA LYS A 326 11.42 -15.41 -2.98
C LYS A 326 9.98 -15.31 -3.49
N HIS A 327 9.02 -15.86 -2.74
CA HIS A 327 7.61 -15.77 -3.07
C HIS A 327 7.11 -14.30 -3.04
N VAL A 328 7.45 -13.57 -1.97
CA VAL A 328 7.03 -12.17 -1.72
C VAL A 328 7.59 -11.17 -2.73
N SER A 329 8.76 -11.43 -3.34
CA SER A 329 9.30 -10.56 -4.40
C SER A 329 8.29 -10.32 -5.54
N GLY A 330 7.34 -11.23 -5.75
CA GLY A 330 6.11 -10.95 -6.50
C GLY A 330 6.30 -10.58 -7.99
N PRO A 331 5.21 -10.26 -8.71
CA PRO A 331 5.29 -9.67 -10.05
C PRO A 331 5.73 -8.19 -9.99
N ARG A 332 6.07 -7.57 -11.12
CA ARG A 332 6.35 -6.11 -11.15
C ARG A 332 5.09 -5.31 -10.83
N LEU A 333 5.23 -4.19 -10.12
CA LEU A 333 4.11 -3.33 -9.71
C LEU A 333 3.89 -2.10 -10.57
N GLU A 334 4.80 -1.81 -11.50
CA GLU A 334 4.79 -0.59 -12.32
C GLU A 334 3.39 -0.29 -12.90
N THR A 335 2.77 -1.28 -13.56
CA THR A 335 1.43 -1.12 -14.14
C THR A 335 0.34 -0.84 -13.10
N HIS A 336 0.40 -1.49 -11.94
CA HIS A 336 -0.55 -1.26 -10.84
C HIS A 336 -0.39 0.16 -10.30
N VAL A 337 0.85 0.56 -10.01
CA VAL A 337 1.15 1.88 -9.45
C VAL A 337 0.69 2.98 -10.40
N GLU A 338 1.00 2.88 -11.70
CA GLU A 338 0.51 3.86 -12.69
C GLU A 338 -1.02 3.92 -12.76
N THR A 339 -1.70 2.76 -12.66
CA THR A 339 -3.18 2.70 -12.66
C THR A 339 -3.76 3.32 -11.39
N ALA A 340 -3.07 3.16 -10.26
CA ALA A 340 -3.53 3.64 -8.96
C ALA A 340 -3.28 5.13 -8.73
N LYS A 341 -2.27 5.72 -9.40
CA LYS A 341 -1.87 7.13 -9.25
C LYS A 341 -3.06 8.11 -9.25
N PRO A 342 -3.99 8.10 -10.22
CA PRO A 342 -5.09 9.07 -10.24
C PRO A 342 -5.99 9.03 -9.00
N LEU A 343 -6.09 7.89 -8.32
CA LEU A 343 -6.93 7.74 -7.12
C LEU A 343 -6.14 7.92 -5.84
N LEU A 344 -4.94 7.36 -5.77
CA LEU A 344 -4.06 7.54 -4.61
C LEU A 344 -3.60 8.99 -4.47
N LEU A 345 -3.46 9.72 -5.58
CA LEU A 345 -2.90 11.07 -5.61
C LEU A 345 -3.92 12.21 -5.77
N SER A 346 -5.21 11.94 -5.95
CA SER A 346 -6.21 13.01 -6.20
C SER A 346 -6.76 13.68 -4.94
N SER A 347 -6.37 13.22 -3.74
CA SER A 347 -6.77 13.74 -2.42
C SER A 347 -8.15 14.42 -2.38
N ALA A 348 -9.17 13.64 -2.74
CA ALA A 348 -10.36 13.58 -1.93
C ALA A 348 -10.56 12.11 -1.63
N ALA A 349 -10.46 11.72 -0.35
CA ALA A 349 -11.14 10.51 0.09
C ALA A 349 -12.61 10.72 -0.25
N THR A 350 -13.07 10.15 -1.36
CA THR A 350 -14.48 10.15 -1.72
C THR A 350 -15.24 9.50 -0.57
N PRO A 351 -16.12 10.19 0.16
CA PRO A 351 -17.29 9.48 0.62
C PRO A 351 -18.03 9.14 -0.65
N VAL A 352 -17.99 7.87 -1.04
CA VAL A 352 -18.96 7.34 -1.98
C VAL A 352 -20.35 7.63 -1.38
N LYS A 353 -20.92 8.77 -1.78
CA LYS A 353 -22.33 9.09 -1.55
C LYS A 353 -23.08 8.26 -2.57
N ALA A 354 -23.48 7.07 -2.12
CA ALA A 354 -24.26 6.09 -2.84
C ALA A 354 -23.63 5.62 -4.16
N VAL A 355 -22.74 4.62 -4.08
CA VAL A 355 -22.64 3.66 -5.18
C VAL A 355 -23.90 2.80 -5.10
N PRO A 356 -24.60 2.54 -6.22
CA PRO A 356 -25.77 1.67 -6.24
C PRO A 356 -25.49 0.36 -5.51
N VAL A 357 -26.48 -0.13 -4.77
CA VAL A 357 -26.46 -1.36 -3.93
C VAL A 357 -26.34 -2.64 -4.78
N VAL A 358 -25.78 -2.54 -5.98
CA VAL A 358 -25.66 -3.62 -6.94
C VAL A 358 -24.18 -4.04 -7.01
N PRO A 359 -23.86 -5.34 -6.88
CA PRO A 359 -22.49 -5.84 -7.01
C PRO A 359 -21.89 -5.42 -8.35
N LEU A 360 -20.64 -4.95 -8.33
CA LEU A 360 -19.91 -4.58 -9.54
C LEU A 360 -19.34 -5.87 -10.16
N LYS A 361 -19.71 -6.11 -11.41
CA LYS A 361 -19.25 -7.26 -12.19
C LYS A 361 -17.95 -6.90 -12.91
N ALA A 362 -16.84 -7.52 -12.51
CA ALA A 362 -15.56 -7.45 -13.20
C ALA A 362 -15.27 -8.81 -13.84
N GLY A 363 -15.45 -8.91 -15.16
CA GLY A 363 -15.41 -10.20 -15.85
C GLY A 363 -16.62 -11.09 -15.49
N ASP A 364 -16.41 -12.38 -15.24
CA ASP A 364 -17.48 -13.33 -14.83
C ASP A 364 -17.70 -13.40 -13.32
N THR A 365 -16.90 -12.69 -12.53
CA THR A 365 -16.97 -12.68 -11.07
C THR A 365 -17.70 -11.45 -10.53
N LEU A 366 -18.62 -11.69 -9.59
CA LEU A 366 -19.31 -10.65 -8.82
C LEU A 366 -18.41 -10.23 -7.65
N VAL A 367 -17.99 -8.97 -7.63
CA VAL A 367 -17.22 -8.40 -6.52
C VAL A 367 -18.18 -7.53 -5.70
N SER A 368 -18.25 -7.78 -4.39
CA SER A 368 -19.05 -6.97 -3.49
C SER A 368 -18.47 -5.56 -3.40
N ASN A 369 -19.37 -4.57 -3.50
CA ASN A 369 -19.08 -3.15 -3.51
C ASN A 369 -18.66 -2.67 -2.09
N PRO A 370 -17.41 -2.23 -1.87
CA PRO A 370 -16.83 -2.02 -0.54
C PRO A 370 -17.08 -0.61 0.03
N VAL A 371 -18.27 -0.01 -0.15
CA VAL A 371 -18.59 1.23 0.58
C VAL A 371 -19.92 1.18 1.29
N PRO A 372 -19.86 1.04 2.62
CA PRO A 372 -20.44 2.07 3.48
C PRO A 372 -19.61 2.31 4.76
N MET A 373 -18.96 3.49 4.90
CA MET A 373 -18.84 4.20 6.18
C MET A 373 -18.16 5.57 6.05
N VAL A 374 -18.94 6.63 5.79
CA VAL A 374 -18.60 8.00 6.22
C VAL A 374 -19.86 8.68 6.80
N ARG A 375 -20.00 8.62 8.13
CA ARG A 375 -20.75 9.55 9.02
C ARG A 375 -20.72 8.96 10.44
N GLY A 376 -20.40 9.66 11.53
CA GLY A 376 -19.98 11.03 11.78
C GLY A 376 -19.87 11.18 13.30
N LYS A 377 -18.81 11.80 13.82
CA LYS A 377 -18.81 12.32 15.19
C LYS A 377 -19.40 13.72 15.15
N THR A 378 -20.46 13.97 15.90
CA THR A 378 -20.81 15.31 16.39
C THR A 378 -20.80 15.29 17.92
N GLN A 379 -20.26 16.37 18.47
CA GLN A 379 -19.87 16.54 19.86
C GLN A 379 -21.04 16.54 20.86
N ARG A 380 -20.69 16.26 22.12
CA ARG A 380 -21.45 16.55 23.34
C ARG A 380 -22.01 17.97 23.37
N THR A 381 -23.29 18.13 23.71
CA THR A 381 -23.78 18.99 24.82
C THR A 381 -25.32 18.93 24.94
N THR A 382 -25.80 18.63 26.15
CA THR A 382 -26.97 19.24 26.85
C THR A 382 -26.97 18.63 28.26
N LEU A 383 -26.47 19.35 29.27
CA LEU A 383 -27.18 20.26 30.19
C LEU A 383 -27.77 19.53 31.41
N VAL A 384 -27.25 19.89 32.58
CA VAL A 384 -27.79 19.61 33.91
C VAL A 384 -29.02 20.48 34.17
N ARG A 385 -30.06 19.88 34.75
CA ARG A 385 -31.19 20.37 35.59
C ARG A 385 -32.47 19.65 35.14
N GLN A 386 -33.30 19.08 36.00
CA GLN A 386 -33.46 19.16 37.46
C GLN A 386 -34.04 17.83 37.94
#